data_AF-A0A968BWJ2-F1
#
_entry.id   AF-A0A968BWJ2-F1
#
_cell.length_a   1.000
_cell.length_b   1.000
_cell.length_c   1.000
_cell.angle_alpha   90.00
_cell.angle_beta   90.00
_cell.angle_gamma   90.00
#
_symmetry.space_group_name_H-M   'P 1'
#
loop_
_entity.id
_entity.type
_entity.pdbx_description
1 polymer ?
#
loop_
_entity_poly.entity_id
_entity_poly.type
_entity_poly.pdbx_seq_one_letter_code
_entity_poly.pdbx_strand_id
1 'polypeptide(L)'
;MRTMVLDISVPKIFWTRLLSRVWRGAYYAPTSPLRLVQIPDPPLPAADWVRVRNLLCGICGSDLHQLFVDAGLDVAPVALPSHQRAYLGHEMVGEVVEVGETVTSLQV
;
A
#
# COMPACT_ATOMS: atom_id res chain seq x y z
N MET A 1 -5.38 11.83 4.34
CA MET A 1 -4.80 10.77 5.18
C MET A 1 -3.29 10.57 5.05
N ARG A 2 -2.65 10.04 6.11
CA ARG A 2 -1.28 9.49 6.07
C ARG A 2 -1.36 8.02 5.64
N THR A 3 -0.52 7.58 4.71
CA THR A 3 -0.60 6.21 4.17
C THR A 3 0.77 5.69 3.75
N MET A 4 0.95 4.38 3.87
CA MET A 4 2.18 3.68 3.50
C MET A 4 2.03 3.06 2.11
N VAL A 5 2.98 3.37 1.24
CA VAL A 5 2.93 3.00 -0.18
C VAL A 5 4.27 2.44 -0.65
N LEU A 6 4.22 1.61 -1.68
CA LEU A 6 5.37 1.22 -2.47
C LEU A 6 5.30 1.97 -3.80
N ASP A 7 6.25 2.89 -4.03
CA ASP A 7 6.43 3.52 -5.33
C ASP A 7 7.15 2.53 -6.26
N ILE A 8 6.37 1.90 -7.13
CA ILE A 8 6.84 0.85 -8.03
C ILE A 8 7.71 1.49 -9.10
N SER A 9 9.00 1.22 -9.02
CA SER A 9 10.00 1.70 -9.97
C SER A 9 11.07 0.63 -10.15
N VAL A 10 11.20 0.10 -11.36
CA VAL A 10 12.17 -0.95 -11.69
C VAL A 10 13.60 -0.56 -11.26
N PRO A 11 14.10 0.66 -11.53
CA PRO A 11 15.40 1.09 -11.02
C PRO A 11 15.51 1.07 -9.49
N LYS A 12 14.51 1.60 -8.76
CA LYS A 12 14.54 1.60 -7.29
C LYS A 12 14.55 0.19 -6.74
N ILE A 13 13.71 -0.68 -7.28
CA ILE A 13 13.63 -2.10 -6.92
C ILE A 13 14.97 -2.79 -7.13
N PHE A 14 15.57 -2.63 -8.31
CA PHE A 14 16.86 -3.23 -8.63
C PHE A 14 17.95 -2.81 -7.65
N TRP A 15 18.11 -1.50 -7.42
CA TRP A 15 19.13 -0.98 -6.49
C TRP A 15 18.86 -1.39 -5.05
N THR A 16 17.61 -1.41 -4.62
CA THR A 16 17.22 -1.85 -3.27
C THR A 16 17.58 -3.31 -3.06
N ARG A 17 17.26 -4.20 -4.03
CA ARG A 17 17.62 -5.62 -3.98
C ARG A 17 19.13 -5.85 -4.01
N LEU A 18 19.87 -5.02 -4.74
CA LEU A 18 21.33 -5.13 -4.79
C LEU A 18 21.97 -4.73 -3.46
N LEU A 19 21.59 -3.56 -2.93
CA LEU A 19 22.13 -3.02 -1.67
C LEU A 19 21.70 -3.83 -0.45
N SER A 20 20.50 -4.42 -0.48
CA SER A 20 19.99 -5.22 0.63
C SER A 20 20.79 -6.50 0.91
N ARG A 21 21.55 -7.00 -0.08
CA ARG A 21 22.43 -8.16 0.08
C ARG A 21 23.54 -7.92 1.11
N VAL A 22 23.96 -6.67 1.27
CA VAL A 22 25.02 -6.26 2.20
C VAL A 22 24.47 -5.49 3.40
N TRP A 23 23.37 -4.76 3.23
CA TRP A 23 22.78 -3.95 4.29
C TRP A 23 21.25 -4.00 4.26
N ARG A 24 20.64 -4.73 5.21
CA ARG A 24 19.18 -4.88 5.32
C ARG A 24 18.43 -3.55 5.47
N GLY A 25 19.08 -2.50 5.98
CA GLY A 25 18.47 -1.16 6.08
C GLY A 25 18.14 -0.53 4.72
N ALA A 26 18.67 -1.07 3.62
CA ALA A 26 18.36 -0.62 2.26
C ALA A 26 16.87 -0.68 1.94
N TYR A 27 16.11 -1.64 2.52
CA TYR A 27 14.66 -1.75 2.35
C TYR A 27 13.86 -0.59 2.95
N TYR A 28 14.45 0.12 3.92
CA TYR A 28 13.82 1.23 4.63
C TYR A 28 14.46 2.58 4.30
N ALA A 29 15.50 2.59 3.46
CA ALA A 29 16.18 3.81 3.07
C ALA A 29 15.28 4.70 2.21
N PRO A 30 15.52 6.03 2.15
CA PRO A 30 14.76 6.93 1.27
C PRO A 30 14.85 6.58 -0.22
N THR A 31 15.85 5.80 -0.62
CA THR A 31 16.05 5.29 -1.99
C THR A 31 15.24 4.03 -2.29
N SER A 32 14.70 3.37 -1.27
CA SER A 32 13.84 2.18 -1.42
C SER A 32 12.50 2.53 -2.09
N PRO A 33 11.69 1.56 -2.50
CA PRO A 33 10.31 1.79 -2.92
C PRO A 33 9.38 2.24 -1.79
N LEU A 34 9.71 1.92 -0.53
CA LEU A 34 8.85 2.20 0.62
C LEU A 34 8.75 3.70 0.88
N ARG A 35 7.52 4.18 1.08
CA ARG A 35 7.21 5.58 1.38
C ARG A 35 6.08 5.65 2.38
N LEU A 36 6.19 6.63 3.28
CA LEU A 36 5.09 7.09 4.11
C LEU A 36 4.71 8.48 3.62
N VAL A 37 3.54 8.61 3.01
CA VAL A 37 3.10 9.82 2.33
C VAL A 37 1.85 10.40 2.99
N GLN A 38 1.64 11.70 2.81
CA GLN A 38 0.38 12.36 3.11
C GLN A 38 -0.34 12.65 1.79
N ILE A 39 -1.58 12.21 1.66
CA ILE A 39 -2.42 12.47 0.49
C ILE A 39 -3.79 13.01 0.94
N PRO A 40 -4.48 13.82 0.12
CA PRO A 40 -5.87 14.19 0.41
C PRO A 40 -6.76 12.96 0.39
N ASP A 41 -7.86 13.01 1.12
CA ASP A 41 -8.86 11.94 1.08
C ASP A 41 -9.63 12.07 -0.25
N PRO A 42 -9.60 11.04 -1.12
CA PRO A 42 -10.31 11.09 -2.40
C PRO A 42 -11.82 10.99 -2.16
N PRO A 43 -12.68 11.46 -3.08
CA PRO A 43 -14.12 11.18 -2.99
C PRO A 43 -14.39 9.67 -2.97
N LEU A 44 -15.59 9.27 -2.53
CA LEU A 44 -16.01 7.88 -2.62
C LEU A 44 -15.95 7.41 -4.09
N PRO A 45 -15.31 6.26 -4.40
CA PRO A 45 -15.18 5.78 -5.77
C PRO A 45 -16.52 5.44 -6.43
N ALA A 46 -17.51 4.99 -5.65
CA ALA A 46 -18.87 4.70 -6.10
C ALA A 46 -19.89 4.86 -4.96
N ALA A 47 -21.18 4.87 -5.31
CA ALA A 47 -22.27 5.14 -4.37
C ALA A 47 -22.52 4.01 -3.35
N ASP A 48 -22.02 2.80 -3.61
CA ASP A 48 -22.11 1.63 -2.73
C ASP A 48 -20.89 1.47 -1.82
N TRP A 49 -19.99 2.47 -1.78
CA TRP A 49 -18.77 2.44 -0.96
C TRP A 49 -18.97 3.14 0.38
N VAL A 50 -18.15 2.76 1.35
CA VAL A 50 -17.99 3.47 2.63
C VAL A 50 -16.55 3.94 2.78
N ARG A 51 -16.33 5.06 3.48
CA ARG A 51 -15.01 5.45 3.95
C ARG A 51 -14.82 4.94 5.36
N VAL A 52 -13.71 4.26 5.58
CA VAL A 52 -13.31 3.76 6.89
C VAL A 52 -12.09 4.54 7.39
N ARG A 53 -12.21 5.17 8.56
CA ARG A 53 -11.08 5.68 9.31
C ARG A 53 -10.37 4.52 9.98
N ASN A 54 -9.22 4.15 9.43
CA ASN A 54 -8.39 3.06 9.95
C ASN A 54 -7.92 3.36 11.38
N LEU A 55 -8.13 2.42 12.30
CA LEU A 55 -7.65 2.46 13.68
C LEU A 55 -6.43 1.57 13.87
N LEU A 56 -6.47 0.35 13.33
CA LEU A 56 -5.40 -0.64 13.38
C LEU A 56 -5.34 -1.40 12.05
N CYS A 57 -4.14 -1.87 11.70
CA CYS A 57 -3.95 -2.80 10.59
C CYS A 57 -2.96 -3.89 11.01
N GLY A 58 -3.32 -5.15 10.73
CA GLY A 58 -2.40 -6.28 10.79
C GLY A 58 -1.28 -6.15 9.77
N ILE A 59 -0.19 -6.89 10.01
CA ILE A 59 0.92 -7.06 9.07
C ILE A 59 0.94 -8.53 8.69
N CYS A 60 0.63 -8.82 7.43
CA CYS A 60 0.65 -10.17 6.90
C CYS A 60 2.03 -10.52 6.34
N GLY A 61 2.29 -11.81 6.13
CA GLY A 61 3.49 -12.28 5.41
C GLY A 61 3.57 -11.73 3.97
N SER A 62 2.43 -11.54 3.32
CA SER A 62 2.36 -10.96 1.97
C SER A 62 2.82 -9.49 1.92
N ASP A 63 2.51 -8.69 2.95
CA ASP A 63 3.01 -7.31 3.05
C ASP A 63 4.55 -7.30 3.16
N LEU A 64 5.12 -8.27 3.90
CA LEU A 64 6.56 -8.43 4.00
C LEU A 64 7.18 -8.82 2.66
N HIS A 65 6.52 -9.69 1.89
CA HIS A 65 7.00 -10.07 0.57
C HIS A 65 7.05 -8.89 -0.42
N GLN A 66 6.06 -8.00 -0.33
CA GLN A 66 6.03 -6.76 -1.10
C GLN A 66 7.13 -5.79 -0.65
N LEU A 67 7.33 -5.62 0.66
CA LEU A 67 8.32 -4.73 1.24
C LEU A 67 9.76 -5.17 0.93
N PHE A 68 10.06 -6.46 1.08
CA PHE A 68 11.38 -7.03 0.80
C PHE A 68 11.62 -7.28 -0.68
N VAL A 69 10.63 -6.96 -1.52
CA VAL A 69 10.67 -7.10 -2.97
C VAL A 69 11.15 -8.50 -3.38
N ASP A 70 10.68 -9.52 -2.65
CA ASP A 70 11.04 -10.92 -2.85
C ASP A 70 9.91 -11.73 -3.52
N ALA A 71 8.73 -11.11 -3.69
CA ALA A 71 7.71 -11.58 -4.61
C ALA A 71 8.29 -11.65 -6.03
N GLY A 72 8.03 -12.75 -6.72
CA GLY A 72 8.44 -12.91 -8.11
C GLY A 72 7.85 -11.80 -8.99
N LEU A 73 8.61 -11.36 -10.00
CA LEU A 73 8.15 -10.33 -10.96
C LEU A 73 6.95 -10.82 -11.81
N ASP A 74 6.75 -12.13 -11.84
CA ASP A 74 5.61 -12.87 -12.40
C ASP A 74 4.35 -12.80 -11.53
N VAL A 75 4.46 -12.42 -10.25
CA VAL A 75 3.35 -12.35 -9.28
C VAL A 75 3.00 -10.92 -8.87
N ALA A 76 3.68 -9.92 -9.44
CA ALA A 76 3.61 -8.57 -8.93
C ALA A 76 2.66 -7.67 -9.73
N PRO A 77 1.89 -6.77 -9.07
CA PRO A 77 1.35 -5.57 -9.69
C PRO A 77 2.43 -4.71 -10.39
N VAL A 78 3.71 -4.95 -10.07
CA VAL A 78 4.89 -4.35 -10.72
C VAL A 78 4.97 -4.62 -12.22
N ALA A 79 4.39 -5.71 -12.72
CA ALA A 79 4.40 -6.03 -14.15
C ALA A 79 3.39 -5.20 -14.97
N LEU A 80 2.50 -4.44 -14.32
CA LEU A 80 1.49 -3.63 -14.99
C LEU A 80 1.97 -2.17 -15.14
N PRO A 81 2.17 -1.66 -16.37
CA PRO A 81 2.70 -0.30 -16.62
C PRO A 81 1.88 0.83 -15.98
N SER A 82 0.61 0.60 -15.68
CA SER A 82 -0.32 1.56 -15.07
C SER A 82 -0.26 1.61 -13.55
N HIS A 83 0.37 0.64 -12.88
CA HIS A 83 0.40 0.55 -11.42
C HIS A 83 1.70 1.13 -10.86
N GLN A 84 1.78 2.46 -10.80
CA GLN A 84 2.94 3.16 -10.26
C GLN A 84 3.03 3.11 -8.73
N ARG A 85 1.95 2.72 -8.06
CA ARG A 85 1.86 2.72 -6.60
C ARG A 85 1.02 1.57 -6.09
N ALA A 86 1.53 0.86 -5.09
CA ALA A 86 0.78 -0.09 -4.29
C ALA A 86 0.59 0.48 -2.87
N TYR A 87 -0.60 0.28 -2.30
CA TYR A 87 -0.91 0.63 -0.91
C TYR A 87 -0.79 -0.63 -0.06
N LEU A 88 -0.08 -0.53 1.06
CA LEU A 88 0.12 -1.66 1.98
C LEU A 88 -1.00 -1.71 3.03
N GLY A 89 -1.20 -2.89 3.61
CA GLY A 89 -2.19 -3.11 4.66
C GLY A 89 -3.55 -3.56 4.12
N HIS A 90 -3.88 -4.82 4.36
CA HIS A 90 -5.13 -5.45 3.92
C HIS A 90 -5.89 -6.14 5.07
N GLU A 91 -5.42 -5.98 6.30
CA GLU A 91 -5.99 -6.57 7.52
C GLU A 91 -6.41 -5.47 8.50
N MET A 92 -7.33 -4.60 8.07
CA MET A 92 -7.66 -3.36 8.77
C MET A 92 -8.89 -3.50 9.67
N VAL A 93 -8.87 -2.79 10.81
CA VAL A 93 -10.06 -2.47 11.62
C VAL A 93 -10.20 -0.96 11.72
N GLY A 94 -11.43 -0.46 11.66
CA GLY A 94 -11.68 0.97 11.71
C GLY A 94 -13.15 1.32 11.91
N GLU A 95 -13.41 2.62 11.89
CA GLU A 95 -14.77 3.19 12.01
C GLU A 95 -15.25 3.70 10.66
N VAL A 96 -16.51 3.46 10.33
CA VAL A 96 -17.15 4.05 9.16
C VAL A 96 -17.33 5.55 9.43
N VAL A 97 -16.89 6.42 8.52
CA VAL A 97 -16.96 7.89 8.67
C VAL A 97 -17.67 8.59 7.51
N GLU A 98 -17.95 7.86 6.44
CA GLU A 98 -18.71 8.35 5.28
C GLU A 98 -19.39 7.14 4.64
N VAL A 99 -20.64 7.30 4.19
CA VAL A 99 -21.45 6.24 3.60
C VAL A 99 -22.01 6.75 2.29
N GLY A 100 -21.83 5.97 1.22
CA GLY A 100 -22.40 6.28 -0.09
C GLY A 100 -23.91 6.09 -0.13
N GLU A 101 -24.56 6.74 -1.11
CA GLU A 101 -26.02 6.87 -1.20
C GLU A 101 -26.77 5.54 -1.27
N THR A 102 -26.17 4.47 -1.78
CA THR A 102 -26.83 3.18 -1.98
C THR A 102 -26.52 2.14 -0.90
N VAL A 103 -25.70 2.48 0.10
CA VAL A 103 -25.36 1.58 1.21
C VAL A 103 -26.52 1.50 2.21
N THR A 104 -26.95 0.28 2.53
CA THR A 104 -28.08 0.03 3.46
C THR A 104 -27.71 -0.79 4.69
N SER A 105 -26.52 -1.41 4.69
CA SER A 105 -26.07 -2.35 5.72
C SER A 105 -25.14 -1.74 6.78
N LEU A 106 -24.62 -0.55 6.53
CA LEU A 106 -23.66 0.15 7.38
C LEU A 106 -24.08 1.60 7.57
N GLN A 107 -23.65 2.19 8.69
CA GLN A 107 -23.89 3.58 9.06
C GLN A 107 -22.64 4.16 9.74
N VAL A 108 -22.60 5.50 9.85
CA VAL A 108 -21.59 6.22 10.64
C VAL A 108 -21.89 6.10 12.13
#